data_AF-A0A503EAR7-F1
#
_entry.id   AF-A0A503EAR7-F1
#
_cell.length_a   1.000
_cell.length_b   1.000
_cell.length_c   1.000
_cell.angle_alpha   90.00
_cell.angle_beta   90.00
_cell.angle_gamma   90.00
#
_symmetry.space_group_name_H-M   'P 1'
#
loop_
_entity.id
_entity.type
_entity.pdbx_description
1 polymer ?
#
loop_
_entity_poly.entity_id
_entity_poly.type
_entity_poly.pdbx_seq_one_letter_code
_entity_poly.pdbx_strand_id
1 'polypeptide(L)'
;MNQHVDRRALLSSSAVAAAAALAAVATDRDARAGETPIGALTSLMAAKDAAYARFDAAIDRHNEMEEAYFAVNRKELLVPLQIGGAQSLYVTAHDLEECSSDCQIAISKRYANARSFMTGLEVACAALHKAEKADLRSVKKIVKEEHARRVAFGFEQAVVELDASSAADMHALTDVCAYRCTSLEECCTKAEYLLTVTGGRFTELLQDARKRS
;
A
#
# COMPACT_ATOMS: atom_id res chain seq x y z
N MET A 1 3.22 13.49 -13.40
CA MET A 1 4.44 12.65 -13.41
C MET A 1 4.03 11.35 -12.76
N ASN A 2 3.88 10.30 -13.58
CA ASN A 2 3.28 9.03 -13.17
C ASN A 2 4.20 8.34 -12.18
N GLN A 3 3.82 8.29 -10.90
CA GLN A 3 4.37 7.30 -9.99
C GLN A 3 3.75 5.97 -10.39
N HIS A 4 4.48 5.23 -11.23
CA HIS A 4 4.33 3.78 -11.26
C HIS A 4 4.48 3.31 -9.82
N VAL A 5 3.41 2.80 -9.22
CA VAL A 5 3.51 1.94 -8.05
C VAL A 5 4.51 0.86 -8.43
N ASP A 6 5.71 0.93 -7.85
CA ASP A 6 6.81 0.07 -8.23
C ASP A 6 6.41 -1.34 -7.81
N ARG A 7 6.08 -2.20 -8.80
CA ARG A 7 5.68 -3.59 -8.57
C ARG A 7 6.70 -4.31 -7.68
N ARG A 8 7.97 -3.88 -7.70
CA ARG A 8 9.02 -4.39 -6.80
C ARG A 8 8.81 -4.05 -5.32
N ALA A 9 8.23 -2.91 -4.98
CA ALA A 9 7.93 -2.53 -3.60
C ALA A 9 6.72 -3.32 -3.05
N LEU A 10 5.72 -3.59 -3.88
CA LEU A 10 4.64 -4.52 -3.52
C LEU A 10 5.17 -5.95 -3.36
N LEU A 11 6.07 -6.40 -4.23
CA LEU A 11 6.70 -7.73 -4.17
C LEU A 11 7.74 -7.89 -3.03
N SER A 12 8.34 -6.82 -2.51
CA SER A 12 9.25 -6.93 -1.36
C SER A 12 8.48 -7.03 -0.04
N SER A 13 7.33 -6.34 0.08
CA SER A 13 6.39 -6.53 1.19
C SER A 13 5.73 -7.92 1.14
N SER A 14 5.63 -8.51 -0.05
CA SER A 14 5.07 -9.85 -0.29
C SER A 14 5.90 -10.98 0.32
N ALA A 15 7.22 -10.83 0.49
CA ALA A 15 8.06 -11.85 1.10
C ALA A 15 7.78 -12.03 2.60
N VAL A 16 7.47 -10.92 3.29
CA VAL A 16 7.14 -10.93 4.73
C VAL A 16 5.68 -11.38 4.95
N ALA A 17 4.76 -10.98 4.06
CA ALA A 17 3.37 -11.44 4.10
C ALA A 17 3.22 -12.93 3.73
N ALA A 18 4.02 -13.44 2.79
CA ALA A 18 4.06 -14.85 2.45
C ALA A 18 4.47 -15.71 3.66
N ALA A 19 5.43 -15.26 4.48
CA ALA A 19 5.83 -15.97 5.69
C ALA A 19 4.70 -16.07 6.74
N ALA A 20 3.87 -15.04 6.87
CA ALA A 20 2.71 -15.03 7.78
C ALA A 20 1.53 -15.86 7.25
N ALA A 21 1.25 -15.81 5.94
CA ALA A 21 0.22 -16.62 5.29
C ALA A 21 0.56 -18.12 5.33
N LEU A 22 1.85 -18.48 5.19
CA LEU A 22 2.31 -19.86 5.23
C LEU A 22 2.14 -20.53 6.61
N ALA A 23 2.16 -19.76 7.70
CA ALA A 23 1.86 -20.28 9.05
C ALA A 23 0.38 -20.70 9.20
N ALA A 24 -0.53 -20.08 8.46
CA ALA A 24 -1.95 -20.43 8.46
C ALA A 24 -2.25 -21.65 7.56
N VAL A 25 -1.58 -21.78 6.41
CA VAL A 25 -1.78 -22.90 5.45
C VAL A 25 -1.37 -24.26 6.05
N ALA A 26 -0.48 -24.28 7.03
CA ALA A 26 -0.12 -25.51 7.76
C ALA A 26 -1.31 -26.15 8.50
N THR A 27 -2.37 -25.38 8.80
CA THR A 27 -3.57 -25.87 9.53
C THR A 27 -4.72 -26.33 8.63
N ASP A 28 -4.77 -25.92 7.36
CA ASP A 28 -5.92 -26.18 6.45
C ASP A 28 -5.70 -27.41 5.52
N ARG A 29 -4.55 -28.08 5.70
CA ARG A 29 -4.07 -29.08 4.74
C ARG A 29 -4.71 -30.46 4.85
N ASP A 30 -5.38 -30.76 5.95
CA ASP A 30 -6.03 -32.07 6.16
C ASP A 30 -7.32 -32.26 5.33
N ALA A 31 -7.81 -31.23 4.63
CA ALA A 31 -9.11 -31.27 3.96
C ALA A 31 -9.10 -31.68 2.46
N ARG A 32 -7.94 -31.79 1.77
CA ARG A 32 -7.89 -31.87 0.29
C ARG A 32 -7.26 -33.16 -0.30
N ALA A 33 -7.45 -34.32 0.32
CA ALA A 33 -6.82 -35.58 -0.10
C ALA A 33 -7.50 -36.35 -1.27
N GLY A 34 -8.41 -35.75 -2.04
CA GLY A 34 -9.29 -36.47 -2.98
C GLY A 34 -9.10 -36.24 -4.49
N GLU A 35 -8.31 -35.26 -4.93
CA GLU A 35 -8.27 -34.86 -6.35
C GLU A 35 -7.07 -35.41 -7.13
N THR A 36 -7.27 -35.70 -8.42
CA THR A 36 -6.18 -36.14 -9.31
C THR A 36 -5.11 -35.04 -9.43
N PRO A 37 -3.81 -35.41 -9.43
CA PRO A 37 -2.66 -34.48 -9.38
C PRO A 37 -2.67 -33.30 -10.35
N ILE A 38 -3.17 -33.53 -11.57
CA ILE A 38 -3.19 -32.54 -12.64
C ILE A 38 -4.40 -31.62 -12.49
N GLY A 39 -5.55 -32.17 -12.04
CA GLY A 39 -6.78 -31.42 -11.76
C GLY A 39 -6.62 -30.45 -10.59
N ALA A 40 -5.97 -30.89 -9.52
CA ALA A 40 -5.73 -30.04 -8.34
C ALA A 40 -4.84 -28.81 -8.67
N LEU A 41 -3.74 -29.00 -9.42
CA LEU A 41 -2.87 -27.88 -9.81
C LEU A 41 -3.56 -26.92 -10.78
N THR A 42 -4.31 -27.44 -11.76
CA THR A 42 -5.06 -26.59 -12.69
C THR A 42 -6.16 -25.80 -11.98
N SER A 43 -6.81 -26.38 -10.97
CA SER A 43 -7.75 -25.68 -10.09
C SER A 43 -7.08 -24.54 -9.31
N LEU A 44 -5.89 -24.78 -8.72
CA LEU A 44 -5.11 -23.75 -8.03
C LEU A 44 -4.66 -22.61 -8.96
N MET A 45 -4.22 -22.95 -10.18
CA MET A 45 -3.86 -21.93 -11.17
C MET A 45 -5.07 -21.08 -11.59
N ALA A 46 -6.23 -21.71 -11.83
CA ALA A 46 -7.46 -20.99 -12.15
C ALA A 46 -7.93 -20.09 -10.98
N ALA A 47 -7.78 -20.55 -9.73
CA ALA A 47 -8.07 -19.74 -8.55
C ALA A 47 -7.14 -18.52 -8.44
N LYS A 48 -5.84 -18.70 -8.71
CA LYS A 48 -4.87 -17.61 -8.76
C LYS A 48 -5.18 -16.61 -9.87
N ASP A 49 -5.56 -17.06 -11.06
CA ASP A 49 -5.90 -16.13 -12.14
C ASP A 49 -7.20 -15.36 -11.87
N ALA A 50 -8.18 -16.00 -11.22
CA ALA A 50 -9.39 -15.32 -10.75
C ALA A 50 -9.10 -14.30 -9.64
N ALA A 51 -8.20 -14.62 -8.70
CA ALA A 51 -7.77 -13.70 -7.65
C ALA A 51 -7.03 -12.48 -8.23
N TYR A 52 -6.10 -12.73 -9.16
CA TYR A 52 -5.37 -11.69 -9.87
C TYR A 52 -6.31 -10.77 -10.66
N ALA A 53 -7.28 -11.32 -11.40
CA ALA A 53 -8.26 -10.52 -12.12
C ALA A 53 -9.13 -9.65 -11.19
N ARG A 54 -9.47 -10.16 -10.00
CA ARG A 54 -10.19 -9.38 -8.97
C ARG A 54 -9.33 -8.26 -8.40
N PHE A 55 -8.03 -8.51 -8.20
CA PHE A 55 -7.09 -7.50 -7.74
C PHE A 55 -6.91 -6.38 -8.78
N ASP A 56 -6.71 -6.72 -10.05
CA ASP A 56 -6.66 -5.74 -11.14
C ASP A 56 -7.95 -4.89 -11.18
N ALA A 57 -9.13 -5.52 -11.09
CA ALA A 57 -10.41 -4.81 -11.06
C ALA A 57 -10.61 -3.95 -9.79
N ALA A 58 -9.96 -4.31 -8.67
CA ALA A 58 -9.99 -3.49 -7.45
C ALA A 58 -9.06 -2.28 -7.56
N ILE A 59 -7.89 -2.42 -8.22
CA ILE A 59 -7.02 -1.29 -8.56
C ILE A 59 -7.77 -0.29 -9.43
N ASP A 60 -8.42 -0.75 -10.49
CA ASP A 60 -9.16 0.12 -11.40
C ASP A 60 -10.25 0.90 -10.65
N ARG A 61 -11.05 0.23 -9.82
CA ARG A 61 -12.07 0.88 -9.00
C ARG A 61 -11.51 1.86 -7.97
N HIS A 62 -10.39 1.54 -7.34
CA HIS A 62 -9.71 2.46 -6.43
C HIS A 62 -9.27 3.73 -7.18
N ASN A 63 -8.69 3.59 -8.37
CA ASN A 63 -8.25 4.72 -9.19
C ASN A 63 -9.44 5.57 -9.67
N GLU A 64 -10.51 4.94 -10.14
CA GLU A 64 -11.74 5.64 -10.55
C GLU A 64 -12.35 6.43 -9.38
N MET A 65 -12.36 5.85 -8.17
CA MET A 65 -12.83 6.52 -6.97
C MET A 65 -11.95 7.72 -6.61
N GLU A 66 -10.63 7.62 -6.81
CA GLU A 66 -9.68 8.71 -6.59
C GLU A 66 -9.88 9.85 -7.57
N GLU A 67 -9.99 9.53 -8.86
CA GLU A 67 -10.26 10.50 -9.90
C GLU A 67 -11.57 11.22 -9.64
N ALA A 68 -12.63 10.49 -9.27
CA ALA A 68 -13.92 11.05 -8.92
C ALA A 68 -13.85 11.97 -7.69
N TYR A 69 -13.11 11.58 -6.64
CA TYR A 69 -12.95 12.40 -5.43
C TYR A 69 -12.23 13.71 -5.73
N PHE A 70 -11.13 13.67 -6.49
CA PHE A 70 -10.33 14.86 -6.81
C PHE A 70 -10.84 15.65 -8.02
N ALA A 71 -11.86 15.17 -8.73
CA ALA A 71 -12.59 16.00 -9.68
C ALA A 71 -13.31 17.18 -8.98
N VAL A 72 -13.71 16.99 -7.72
CA VAL A 72 -14.44 17.98 -6.92
C VAL A 72 -13.67 18.50 -5.71
N ASN A 73 -12.65 17.77 -5.25
CA ASN A 73 -11.78 18.18 -4.14
C ASN A 73 -10.37 18.54 -4.62
N ARG A 74 -9.72 19.47 -3.92
CA ARG A 74 -8.34 19.86 -4.23
C ARG A 74 -7.35 18.82 -3.70
N LYS A 75 -6.33 18.48 -4.50
CA LYS A 75 -5.19 17.64 -4.08
C LYS A 75 -4.24 18.34 -3.10
N GLU A 76 -4.20 19.67 -3.14
CA GLU A 76 -3.37 20.48 -2.25
C GLU A 76 -4.25 21.11 -1.16
N LEU A 77 -3.96 20.76 0.09
CA LEU A 77 -4.52 21.39 1.28
C LEU A 77 -3.52 22.41 1.82
N LEU A 78 -4.01 23.58 2.22
CA LEU A 78 -3.17 24.62 2.80
C LEU A 78 -3.31 24.60 4.32
N VAL A 79 -2.22 24.29 5.02
CA VAL A 79 -2.13 24.40 6.48
C VAL A 79 -1.70 25.83 6.82
N PRO A 80 -2.58 26.66 7.40
CA PRO A 80 -2.18 28.00 7.84
C PRO A 80 -1.18 27.86 8.99
N LEU A 81 -0.05 28.54 8.85
CA LEU A 81 0.97 28.60 9.89
C LEU A 81 0.89 29.94 10.62
N GLN A 82 1.24 29.95 11.90
CA GLN A 82 1.37 31.19 12.65
C GLN A 82 2.58 32.02 12.18
N ILE A 83 3.55 31.39 11.52
CA ILE A 83 4.77 32.02 11.02
C ILE A 83 5.06 31.53 9.60
N GLY A 84 5.34 32.46 8.68
CA GLY A 84 5.79 32.12 7.33
C GLY A 84 4.66 31.69 6.38
N GLY A 85 3.42 32.10 6.64
CA GLY A 85 2.29 31.95 5.72
C GLY A 85 1.56 30.62 5.85
N ALA A 86 1.61 29.78 4.82
CA ALA A 86 0.98 28.47 4.81
C ALA A 86 1.96 27.38 4.38
N GLN A 87 1.74 26.16 4.86
CA GLN A 87 2.42 24.95 4.40
C GLN A 87 1.47 24.15 3.53
N SER A 88 1.91 23.85 2.31
CA SER A 88 1.20 22.93 1.43
C SER A 88 1.30 21.51 1.95
N LEU A 89 0.15 20.83 1.99
CA LEU A 89 -0.02 19.41 2.24
C LEU A 89 -0.62 18.81 0.97
N TYR A 90 0.21 18.13 0.19
CA TYR A 90 -0.25 17.39 -0.98
C TYR A 90 -0.81 16.07 -0.51
N VAL A 91 -2.10 15.85 -0.70
CA VAL A 91 -2.76 14.61 -0.30
C VAL A 91 -2.83 13.72 -1.53
N THR A 92 -1.93 12.74 -1.61
CA THR A 92 -1.97 11.75 -2.69
C THR A 92 -2.93 10.60 -2.35
N ALA A 93 -3.16 9.73 -3.33
CA ALA A 93 -3.99 8.54 -3.27
C ALA A 93 -3.72 7.69 -2.02
N HIS A 94 -2.44 7.42 -1.78
CA HIS A 94 -2.06 6.21 -1.07
C HIS A 94 -1.63 6.43 0.36
N ASP A 95 -1.27 7.65 0.78
CA ASP A 95 -0.80 7.79 2.15
C ASP A 95 -0.99 9.19 2.75
N LEU A 96 -2.17 9.40 3.33
CA LEU A 96 -2.48 10.55 4.16
C LEU A 96 -1.53 10.67 5.36
N GLU A 97 -1.01 9.55 5.87
CA GLU A 97 -0.09 9.53 7.01
C GLU A 97 1.32 9.98 6.60
N GLU A 98 1.82 9.47 5.47
CA GLU A 98 3.12 9.90 4.90
C GLU A 98 3.11 11.40 4.59
N CYS A 99 2.08 11.87 3.89
CA CYS A 99 1.93 13.29 3.56
C CYS A 99 1.86 14.17 4.82
N SER A 100 1.18 13.69 5.86
CA SER A 100 1.10 14.34 7.17
C SER A 100 2.46 14.40 7.86
N SER A 101 3.23 13.31 7.84
CA SER A 101 4.57 13.23 8.43
C SER A 101 5.53 14.23 7.77
N ASP A 102 5.57 14.26 6.43
CA ASP A 102 6.40 15.19 5.67
C ASP A 102 6.05 16.65 5.95
N CYS A 103 4.76 16.96 6.03
CA CYS A 103 4.28 18.29 6.39
C CYS A 103 4.71 18.69 7.81
N GLN A 104 4.59 17.77 8.78
CA GLN A 104 5.03 18.00 10.16
C GLN A 104 6.54 18.22 10.25
N ILE A 105 7.34 17.46 9.49
CA ILE A 105 8.80 17.63 9.39
C ILE A 105 9.13 19.01 8.81
N ALA A 106 8.45 19.43 7.74
CA ALA A 106 8.68 20.72 7.11
C ALA A 106 8.36 21.89 8.08
N ILE A 107 7.25 21.81 8.81
CA ILE A 107 6.87 22.80 9.83
C ILE A 107 7.92 22.84 10.95
N SER A 108 8.30 21.67 11.47
CA SER A 108 9.27 21.57 12.57
C SER A 108 10.63 22.14 12.18
N LYS A 109 11.08 21.88 10.94
CA LYS A 109 12.32 22.48 10.40
C LYS A 109 12.24 24.01 10.32
N ARG A 110 11.11 24.57 9.87
CA ARG A 110 10.92 26.04 9.84
C ARG A 110 10.99 26.64 11.24
N TYR A 111 10.32 26.04 12.21
CA TYR A 111 10.35 26.51 13.60
C TYR A 111 11.72 26.34 14.25
N ALA A 112 12.44 25.25 13.96
CA ALA A 112 13.82 25.06 14.40
C ALA A 112 14.75 26.15 13.85
N ASN A 113 14.61 26.48 12.56
CA ASN A 113 15.35 27.57 11.93
C ASN A 113 14.99 28.93 12.57
N ALA A 114 13.70 29.22 12.78
CA ALA A 114 13.29 30.46 13.44
C ALA A 114 13.86 30.60 14.85
N ARG A 115 13.94 29.49 15.61
CA ARG A 115 14.55 29.47 16.96
C ARG A 115 16.06 29.71 16.92
N SER A 116 16.78 29.21 15.92
CA SER A 116 18.24 29.40 15.86
C SER A 116 18.65 30.87 15.67
N PHE A 117 17.78 31.68 15.06
CA PHE A 117 17.96 33.14 14.96
C PHE A 117 17.57 33.91 16.23
N MET A 118 16.88 33.27 17.19
CA MET A 118 16.38 33.88 18.44
C MET A 118 17.22 33.47 19.66
N THR A 119 18.47 33.08 19.45
CA THR A 119 19.38 32.67 20.52
C THR A 119 19.56 33.78 21.55
N GLY A 120 19.33 33.46 22.84
CA GLY A 120 19.37 34.43 23.95
C GLY A 120 18.03 35.13 24.26
N LEU A 121 16.97 34.91 23.47
CA LEU A 121 15.62 35.46 23.71
C LEU A 121 14.65 34.36 24.17
N GLU A 122 14.74 33.97 25.44
CA GLU A 122 13.97 32.85 26.01
C GLU A 122 12.45 33.00 25.82
N VAL A 123 11.92 34.21 26.00
CA VAL A 123 10.49 34.50 25.80
C VAL A 123 10.06 34.29 24.34
N ALA A 124 10.90 34.66 23.38
CA ALA A 124 10.64 34.47 21.96
C ALA A 124 10.70 32.98 21.58
N CYS A 125 11.68 32.24 22.09
CA CYS A 125 11.79 30.80 21.90
C CYS A 125 10.59 30.04 22.46
N ALA A 126 10.09 30.42 23.65
CA ALA A 126 8.89 29.82 24.23
C ALA A 126 7.63 30.09 23.38
N ALA A 127 7.49 31.31 22.85
CA ALA A 127 6.40 31.66 21.94
C ALA A 127 6.45 30.82 20.65
N LEU A 128 7.65 30.61 20.08
CA LEU A 128 7.85 29.76 18.90
C LEU A 128 7.46 28.30 19.15
N HIS A 129 7.83 27.73 20.30
CA HIS A 129 7.38 26.37 20.66
C HIS A 129 5.87 26.25 20.82
N LYS A 130 5.23 27.27 21.40
CA LYS A 130 3.76 27.31 21.53
C LYS A 130 3.08 27.38 20.16
N ALA A 131 3.63 28.18 19.26
CA ALA A 131 3.14 28.33 17.89
C ALA A 131 3.32 27.03 17.08
N GLU A 132 4.49 26.42 17.12
CA GLU A 132 4.77 25.11 16.50
C GLU A 132 3.76 24.04 16.95
N LYS A 133 3.50 23.95 18.27
CA LYS A 133 2.52 23.00 18.80
C LYS A 133 1.09 23.32 18.35
N ALA A 134 0.74 24.58 18.11
CA ALA A 134 -0.56 24.96 17.56
C ALA A 134 -0.67 24.52 16.09
N ASP A 135 0.35 24.78 15.30
CA ASP A 135 0.38 24.46 13.87
C ASP A 135 0.38 22.94 13.64
N LEU A 136 1.16 22.17 14.40
CA LEU A 136 1.14 20.70 14.33
C LEU A 136 -0.23 20.11 14.71
N ARG A 137 -0.98 20.76 15.61
CA ARG A 137 -2.37 20.37 15.90
C ARG A 137 -3.31 20.72 14.76
N SER A 138 -3.06 21.83 14.07
CA SER A 138 -3.81 22.24 12.87
C SER A 138 -3.64 21.20 11.75
N VAL A 139 -2.42 20.72 11.50
CA VAL A 139 -2.16 19.62 10.54
C VAL A 139 -3.01 18.39 10.86
N LYS A 140 -2.97 17.92 12.11
CA LYS A 140 -3.75 16.74 12.54
C LYS A 140 -5.25 16.93 12.33
N LYS A 141 -5.76 18.14 12.59
CA LYS A 141 -7.18 18.46 12.37
C LYS A 141 -7.53 18.42 10.89
N ILE A 142 -6.74 19.05 10.03
CA ILE A 142 -6.96 19.08 8.57
C ILE A 142 -6.91 17.66 7.99
N VAL A 143 -5.94 16.84 8.39
CA VAL A 143 -5.82 15.44 7.96
C VAL A 143 -7.05 14.63 8.40
N LYS A 144 -7.54 14.82 9.63
CA LYS A 144 -8.74 14.14 10.11
C LYS A 144 -10.00 14.55 9.34
N GLU A 145 -10.14 15.84 9.03
CA GLU A 145 -11.25 16.36 8.22
C GLU A 145 -11.19 15.83 6.78
N GLU A 146 -10.00 15.75 6.19
CA GLU A 146 -9.79 15.15 4.88
C GLU A 146 -10.13 13.66 4.86
N HIS A 147 -9.66 12.91 5.85
CA HIS A 147 -10.00 11.50 6.00
C HIS A 147 -11.52 11.30 6.13
N ALA A 148 -12.19 12.10 6.96
CA ALA A 148 -13.64 12.04 7.10
C ALA A 148 -14.37 12.36 5.78
N ARG A 149 -13.87 13.30 4.97
CA ARG A 149 -14.41 13.58 3.63
C ARG A 149 -14.25 12.39 2.69
N ARG A 150 -13.09 11.74 2.68
CA ARG A 150 -12.85 10.52 1.89
C ARG A 150 -13.76 9.37 2.32
N VAL A 151 -13.92 9.16 3.62
CA VAL A 151 -14.85 8.15 4.17
C VAL A 151 -16.29 8.45 3.72
N ALA A 152 -16.76 9.69 3.87
CA ALA A 152 -18.10 10.11 3.45
C ALA A 152 -18.32 9.97 1.92
N PHE A 153 -17.25 10.05 1.13
CA PHE A 153 -17.30 9.83 -0.32
C PHE A 153 -17.36 8.34 -0.71
N GLY A 154 -17.05 7.43 0.22
CA GLY A 154 -17.02 5.98 -0.03
C GLY A 154 -15.64 5.42 -0.36
N PHE A 155 -14.56 6.20 -0.15
CA PHE A 155 -13.18 5.79 -0.45
C PHE A 155 -12.74 4.56 0.36
N GLU A 156 -13.21 4.46 1.59
CA GLU A 156 -12.84 3.38 2.52
C GLU A 156 -13.21 2.01 1.97
N GLN A 157 -14.36 1.87 1.30
CA GLN A 157 -14.79 0.59 0.75
C GLN A 157 -13.90 0.13 -0.41
N ALA A 158 -13.43 1.07 -1.25
CA ALA A 158 -12.51 0.76 -2.34
C ALA A 158 -11.12 0.35 -1.80
N VAL A 159 -10.65 0.98 -0.72
CA VAL A 159 -9.39 0.59 -0.06
C VAL A 159 -9.52 -0.80 0.57
N VAL A 160 -10.59 -1.07 1.32
CA VAL A 160 -10.82 -2.40 1.93
C VAL A 160 -10.90 -3.49 0.87
N GLU A 161 -11.54 -3.23 -0.27
CA GLU A 161 -11.63 -4.19 -1.36
C GLU A 161 -10.28 -4.41 -2.07
N LEU A 162 -9.49 -3.36 -2.24
CA LEU A 162 -8.13 -3.46 -2.75
C LEU A 162 -7.24 -4.30 -1.82
N ASP A 163 -7.29 -4.05 -0.52
CA ASP A 163 -6.52 -4.81 0.47
C ASP A 163 -6.95 -6.28 0.52
N ALA A 164 -8.26 -6.54 0.51
CA ALA A 164 -8.81 -7.90 0.53
C ALA A 164 -8.45 -8.67 -0.75
N SER A 165 -8.50 -8.02 -1.92
CA SER A 165 -8.14 -8.66 -3.19
C SER A 165 -6.62 -8.87 -3.32
N SER A 166 -5.81 -7.95 -2.80
CA SER A 166 -4.35 -8.10 -2.68
C SER A 166 -3.99 -9.31 -1.81
N ALA A 167 -4.62 -9.42 -0.63
CA ALA A 167 -4.43 -10.56 0.26
C ALA A 167 -4.86 -11.87 -0.42
N ALA A 168 -5.99 -11.88 -1.12
CA ALA A 168 -6.49 -13.06 -1.82
C ALA A 168 -5.55 -13.51 -2.96
N ASP A 169 -5.00 -12.57 -3.74
CA ASP A 169 -4.00 -12.88 -4.78
C ASP A 169 -2.72 -13.48 -4.16
N MET A 170 -2.24 -12.87 -3.07
CA MET A 170 -1.08 -13.37 -2.32
C MET A 170 -1.29 -14.77 -1.75
N HIS A 171 -2.48 -15.04 -1.20
CA HIS A 171 -2.83 -16.38 -0.71
C HIS A 171 -2.91 -17.40 -1.86
N ALA A 172 -3.55 -17.05 -2.98
CA ALA A 172 -3.65 -17.96 -4.12
C ALA A 172 -2.28 -18.27 -4.74
N LEU A 173 -1.39 -17.27 -4.83
CA LEU A 173 0.00 -17.47 -5.25
C LEU A 173 0.75 -18.39 -4.28
N THR A 174 0.55 -18.19 -2.97
CA THR A 174 1.13 -19.02 -1.93
C THR A 174 0.68 -20.48 -2.04
N ASP A 175 -0.61 -20.73 -2.29
CA ASP A 175 -1.15 -22.08 -2.47
C ASP A 175 -0.54 -22.79 -3.70
N VAL A 176 -0.34 -22.07 -4.81
CA VAL A 176 0.34 -22.60 -6.00
C VAL A 176 1.80 -22.95 -5.68
N CYS A 177 2.51 -22.08 -4.98
CA CYS A 177 3.89 -22.31 -4.57
C CYS A 177 4.00 -23.51 -3.61
N ALA A 178 3.12 -23.57 -2.60
CA ALA A 178 3.08 -24.62 -1.59
C ALA A 178 2.54 -25.96 -2.12
N TYR A 179 2.01 -26.03 -3.35
CA TYR A 179 1.52 -27.26 -3.93
C TYR A 179 2.60 -28.35 -3.89
N ARG A 180 2.32 -29.41 -3.13
CA ARG A 180 3.19 -30.58 -2.87
C ARG A 180 4.47 -30.32 -2.05
N CYS A 181 4.66 -29.14 -1.48
CA CYS A 181 5.75 -28.89 -0.52
C CYS A 181 5.36 -29.46 0.84
N THR A 182 6.09 -30.39 1.40
CA THR A 182 5.78 -31.01 2.71
C THR A 182 6.20 -30.15 3.90
N SER A 183 7.09 -29.18 3.68
CA SER A 183 7.57 -28.24 4.69
C SER A 183 7.59 -26.79 4.18
N LEU A 184 7.70 -25.85 5.11
CA LEU A 184 7.89 -24.43 4.80
C LEU A 184 9.20 -24.20 4.01
N GLU A 185 10.26 -24.90 4.41
CA GLU A 185 11.58 -24.83 3.79
C GLU A 185 11.56 -25.30 2.33
N GLU A 186 10.80 -26.37 2.03
CA GLU A 186 10.58 -26.83 0.66
C GLU A 186 9.79 -25.81 -0.18
N CYS A 187 8.83 -25.12 0.44
CA CYS A 187 8.08 -24.05 -0.23
C CYS A 187 8.97 -22.85 -0.57
N CYS A 188 9.79 -22.39 0.38
CA CYS A 188 10.74 -21.29 0.16
C CYS A 188 11.76 -21.64 -0.92
N THR A 189 12.36 -22.83 -0.84
CA THR A 189 13.33 -23.32 -1.84
C THR A 189 12.71 -23.39 -3.24
N LYS A 190 11.46 -23.86 -3.34
CA LYS A 190 10.72 -23.93 -4.61
C LYS A 190 10.37 -22.53 -5.13
N ALA A 191 9.97 -21.60 -4.27
CA ALA A 191 9.68 -20.22 -4.64
C ALA A 191 10.95 -19.50 -5.14
N GLU A 192 12.08 -19.66 -4.46
CA GLU A 192 13.39 -19.14 -4.87
C GLU A 192 13.85 -19.75 -6.20
N TYR A 193 13.69 -21.06 -6.37
CA TYR A 193 13.97 -21.73 -7.64
C TYR A 193 13.10 -21.18 -8.76
N LEU A 194 11.79 -21.01 -8.54
CA LEU A 194 10.89 -20.41 -9.52
C LEU A 194 11.29 -18.96 -9.85
N LEU A 195 11.62 -18.13 -8.86
CA LEU A 195 12.15 -16.77 -9.06
C LEU A 195 13.42 -16.76 -9.92
N THR A 196 14.33 -17.70 -9.66
CA THR A 196 15.63 -17.81 -10.34
C THR A 196 15.51 -18.33 -11.78
N VAL A 197 14.70 -19.38 -11.97
CA VAL A 197 14.53 -20.06 -13.27
C VAL A 197 13.58 -19.31 -14.19
N THR A 198 12.55 -18.68 -13.63
CA THR A 198 11.62 -17.87 -14.43
C THR A 198 12.13 -16.45 -14.67
N GLY A 199 13.29 -16.05 -14.11
CA GLY A 199 14.07 -14.83 -14.39
C GLY A 199 13.40 -13.72 -15.20
N GLY A 200 12.29 -13.15 -14.72
CA GLY A 200 11.51 -12.13 -15.46
C GLY A 200 10.80 -12.62 -16.74
N ARG A 201 11.02 -13.85 -17.21
CA ARG A 201 10.36 -14.54 -18.33
C ARG A 201 8.93 -15.03 -18.05
N PHE A 202 8.48 -15.06 -16.79
CA PHE A 202 7.06 -15.33 -16.50
C PHE A 202 6.15 -14.30 -17.21
N THR A 203 6.63 -13.07 -17.35
CA THR A 203 6.00 -11.97 -18.10
C THR A 203 5.93 -12.22 -19.62
N GLU A 204 6.93 -12.88 -20.20
CA GLU A 204 6.97 -13.24 -21.64
C GLU A 204 6.05 -14.43 -21.94
N LEU A 205 6.02 -15.44 -21.05
CA LEU A 205 5.11 -16.59 -21.17
C LEU A 205 3.63 -16.19 -21.09
N LEU A 206 3.28 -15.21 -20.23
CA LEU A 206 1.93 -14.64 -20.16
C LEU A 206 1.57 -13.82 -21.41
N GLN A 207 2.54 -13.13 -22.02
CA GLN A 207 2.32 -12.38 -23.27
C GLN A 207 2.17 -13.29 -24.49
N ASP A 208 2.88 -14.40 -24.53
CA ASP A 208 2.80 -15.37 -25.64
C ASP A 208 1.55 -16.26 -25.55
N ALA A 209 1.04 -16.56 -24.35
CA ALA A 209 -0.26 -17.22 -24.19
C ALA A 209 -1.42 -16.37 -24.73
N ARG A 210 -1.35 -15.04 -24.56
CA ARG A 210 -2.35 -14.06 -25.03
C ARG A 210 -2.31 -13.80 -26.55
N LYS A 211 -1.22 -14.18 -27.23
CA LYS A 211 -1.09 -14.11 -28.69
C LYS A 211 -1.55 -15.39 -29.41
N ARG A 212 -1.82 -16.45 -28.66
CA ARG A 212 -2.24 -17.77 -29.18
C ARG A 212 -3.71 -18.12 -28.87
N SER A 213 -4.42 -17.22 -28.18
CA SER A 213 -5.88 -17.21 -28.03
C SER A 213 -6.50 -16.15 -28.93
#